data_AF-A0A2E4Y0R1-F1
#
_entry.id   AF-A0A2E4Y0R1-F1
#
_cell.length_a   1.000
_cell.length_b   1.000
_cell.length_c   1.000
_cell.angle_alpha   90.00
_cell.angle_beta   90.00
_cell.angle_gamma   90.00
#
_symmetry.space_group_name_H-M   'P 1'
#
loop_
_entity.id
_entity.type
_entity.pdbx_description
1 polymer ?
#
loop_
_entity_poly.entity_id
_entity_poly.type
_entity_poly.pdbx_seq_one_letter_code
_entity_poly.pdbx_strand_id
1 'polypeptide(L)' 'MIGPYVMGEAFGLPDILMMSCITWAERVGVDLPDSMGALRDRIAERPACQRAVKINQQAAR' A
#
# COMPACT_ATOMS: atom_id res chain seq x y z
N MET A 1 -10.19 -7.64 -6.28
CA MET A 1 -10.14 -8.01 -4.85
C MET A 1 -11.52 -8.47 -4.40
N ILE A 2 -11.62 -9.33 -3.39
CA ILE A 2 -12.90 -9.86 -2.85
C ILE A 2 -13.52 -8.98 -1.75
N GLY A 3 -12.93 -7.80 -1.50
CA GLY A 3 -13.33 -6.83 -0.49
C GLY A 3 -12.41 -5.59 -0.55
N PRO A 4 -12.50 -4.66 0.42
CA PRO A 4 -11.70 -3.43 0.46
C PRO A 4 -10.19 -3.66 0.73
N TYR A 5 -9.80 -4.87 1.15
CA TYR A 5 -8.43 -5.26 1.47
C TYR A 5 -8.04 -6.55 0.73
N VAL A 6 -6.74 -6.89 0.74
CA VAL A 6 -6.18 -8.04 0.00
C VAL A 6 -6.87 -9.36 0.38
N MET A 7 -7.19 -9.54 1.67
CA MET A 7 -7.82 -10.75 2.21
C MET A 7 -9.30 -10.54 2.60
N GLY A 8 -9.99 -9.59 1.98
CA GLY A 8 -11.42 -9.35 2.19
C GLY A 8 -11.71 -8.06 2.96
N GLU A 9 -12.46 -8.18 4.07
CA GLU A 9 -13.06 -7.02 4.77
C GLU A 9 -12.17 -6.37 5.83
N ALA A 10 -11.08 -7.02 6.22
CA ALA A 10 -10.20 -6.53 7.29
C ALA A 10 -8.80 -6.18 6.78
N PHE A 11 -8.29 -5.03 7.25
CA PHE A 11 -6.90 -4.64 7.07
C PHE A 11 -5.98 -5.59 7.85
N GLY A 12 -4.90 -6.04 7.22
CA GLY A 12 -3.92 -6.91 7.86
C GLY A 12 -2.53 -6.84 7.24
N LEU A 13 -1.69 -7.79 7.64
CA LEU A 13 -0.31 -7.91 7.16
C LEU A 13 -0.18 -7.97 5.63
N PRO A 14 -1.06 -8.67 4.88
CA PRO A 14 -0.98 -8.71 3.42
C PRO A 14 -1.10 -7.31 2.79
N ASP A 15 -1.91 -6.42 3.35
CA ASP A 15 -2.08 -5.04 2.87
C ASP A 15 -0.82 -4.21 3.10
N ILE A 16 -0.16 -4.39 4.25
CA ILE A 16 1.11 -3.71 4.58
C ILE A 16 2.20 -4.13 3.58
N LEU A 17 2.32 -5.44 3.31
CA LEU A 17 3.28 -5.95 2.32
C LEU A 17 2.94 -5.41 0.93
N MET A 18 1.65 -5.43 0.56
CA MET A 18 1.18 -5.01 -0.76
C MET A 18 1.53 -3.55 -1.07
N MET A 19 1.52 -2.64 -0.09
CA MET A 19 1.97 -1.26 -0.29
C MET A 19 3.39 -1.16 -0.86
N SER A 20 4.29 -2.02 -0.39
CA SER A 20 5.67 -2.09 -0.90
C SER A 20 5.71 -2.67 -2.31
N CYS A 21 4.92 -3.71 -2.58
CA CYS A 21 4.82 -4.32 -3.91
C CYS A 21 4.29 -3.34 -4.95
N ILE A 22 3.22 -2.60 -4.63
CA ILE A 22 2.63 -1.58 -5.51
C ILE A 22 3.68 -0.51 -5.84
N THR A 23 4.39 0.00 -4.83
CA THR A 23 5.45 1.01 -5.03
C THR A 23 6.53 0.51 -6.00
N TRP A 24 6.95 -0.75 -5.87
CA TRP A 24 7.95 -1.33 -6.76
C TRP A 24 7.42 -1.58 -8.17
N ALA A 25 6.22 -2.12 -8.30
CA ALA A 25 5.57 -2.36 -9.59
C ALA A 25 5.47 -1.06 -10.40
N GLU A 26 5.05 0.05 -9.77
CA GLU A 26 5.02 1.37 -10.40
C GLU A 26 6.42 1.84 -10.83
N ARG A 27 7.44 1.66 -9.98
CA ARG A 27 8.82 2.06 -10.30
C ARG A 27 9.43 1.30 -11.48
N VAL A 28 9.04 0.05 -11.68
CA VAL A 28 9.54 -0.77 -12.78
C VAL A 28 8.61 -0.77 -14.01
N GLY A 29 7.51 -0.01 -13.97
CA GLY A 29 6.59 0.13 -15.10
C GLY A 29 5.67 -1.07 -15.31
N VAL A 30 5.30 -1.80 -14.26
CA VAL A 30 4.29 -2.86 -14.33
C VAL A 30 2.89 -2.25 -14.21
N ASP A 31 2.05 -2.52 -15.20
CA ASP A 31 0.64 -2.12 -15.16
C ASP A 31 -0.12 -2.88 -14.07
N LEU A 32 -0.78 -2.12 -13.19
CA LEU A 32 -1.59 -2.66 -12.10
C LEU A 32 -3.08 -2.44 -12.36
N PRO A 33 -3.95 -3.38 -11.93
CA PRO A 33 -5.39 -3.14 -11.96
C PRO A 33 -5.78 -1.96 -11.07
N ASP A 34 -6.81 -1.19 -11.44
CA ASP A 34 -7.32 -0.04 -10.68
C ASP A 34 -7.58 -0.34 -9.20
N SER A 35 -8.00 -1.58 -8.91
CA SER A 35 -8.24 -2.04 -7.55
C SER A 35 -7.00 -1.94 -6.63
N MET A 36 -5.78 -2.01 -7.18
CA MET A 36 -4.53 -1.84 -6.43
C MET A 36 -4.25 -0.37 -6.12
N GLY A 37 -4.56 0.54 -7.05
CA GLY A 37 -4.53 1.98 -6.77
C GLY A 37 -5.51 2.36 -5.67
N ALA A 38 -6.75 1.85 -5.75
CA ALA A 38 -7.76 2.06 -4.72
C ALA A 38 -7.37 1.48 -3.35
N LEU A 39 -6.65 0.36 -3.31
CA LEU A 39 -6.07 -0.19 -2.08
C LEU A 39 -5.00 0.74 -1.50
N ARG A 40 -4.05 1.16 -2.34
CA ARG A 40 -2.94 2.05 -1.96
C ARG A 40 -3.46 3.34 -1.35
N ASP A 41 -4.40 3.98 -2.02
CA ASP A 41 -4.94 5.28 -1.60
C ASP A 41 -5.65 5.14 -0.23
N ARG A 42 -6.48 4.10 -0.06
CA ARG A 42 -7.13 3.78 1.23
C ARG A 42 -6.13 3.55 2.36
N ILE A 43 -5.03 2.84 2.11
CA ILE A 43 -4.02 2.57 3.15
C ILE A 43 -3.22 3.85 3.45
N ALA A 44 -2.89 4.65 2.44
CA ALA A 44 -2.14 5.90 2.58
C ALA A 44 -2.88 6.96 3.42
N GLU A 45 -4.21 6.94 3.42
CA GLU A 45 -5.05 7.80 4.28
C GLU A 45 -4.95 7.43 5.78
N ARG A 46 -4.47 6.23 6.13
CA ARG A 46 -4.39 5.81 7.53
C ARG A 46 -3.30 6.59 8.28
N PRO A 47 -3.58 7.21 9.44
CA PRO A 47 -2.58 7.92 10.22
C PRO A 47 -1.35 7.08 10.58
N ALA A 48 -1.52 5.77 10.79
CA ALA A 48 -0.41 4.86 11.04
C ALA A 48 0.51 4.68 9.82
N CYS A 49 -0.05 4.63 8.61
CA CYS A 49 0.72 4.55 7.37
C CYS A 49 1.53 5.83 7.16
N GLN A 50 0.90 7.00 7.32
CA GLN A 50 1.58 8.30 7.20
C GLN A 50 2.74 8.44 8.19
N ARG A 51 2.57 8.00 9.45
CA ARG A 51 3.67 7.95 10.42
C ARG A 51 4.81 7.03 9.96
N ALA A 52 4.49 5.83 9.49
CA ALA A 52 5.49 4.88 9.01
C ALA A 52 6.28 5.42 7.81
N VAL A 53 5.60 6.04 6.83
CA VAL A 53 6.26 6.67 5.67
C VAL A 53 7.22 7.78 6.11
N LYS A 54 6.79 8.64 7.05
CA LYS A 54 7.65 9.70 7.59
C LYS A 54 8.92 9.14 8.23
N ILE A 55 8.81 8.07 9.01
CA ILE A 55 9.96 7.39 9.63
C ILE A 55 10.89 6.80 8.55
N ASN A 56 10.33 6.08 7.57
CA ASN A 56 11.11 5.45 6.50
C ASN A 56 11.87 6.48 5.64
N GLN A 57 11.25 7.62 5.34
CA GLN A 57 11.89 8.70 4.58
C GLN A 57 13.03 9.38 5.35
N GLN A 58 12.97 9.39 6.68
CA GLN A 58 14.06 9.92 7.52
C GLN A 58 15.25 8.97 7.54
N ALA A 59 15.01 7.66 7.62
CA ALA A 59 16.06 6.64 7.61
C ALA A 59 16.75 6.45 6.25
N ALA A 60 16.12 6.88 5.16
CA ALA A 60 16.68 6.80 3.80
C ALA A 60 17.59 8.00 3.43
N ARG A 61 17.83 8.93 4.36
CA ARG A 61 18.76 10.06 4.22
C ARG A 61 20.08 9.73 4.89
#